data_AF-A0A7S4IB61-F1
#
_entry.id   AF-A0A7S4IB61-F1
#
_cell.length_a   1.000
_cell.length_b   1.000
_cell.length_c   1.000
_cell.angle_alpha   90.00
_cell.angle_beta   90.00
_cell.angle_gamma   90.00
#
_symmetry.space_group_name_H-M   'P 1'
#
loop_
_entity.id
_entity.type
_entity.pdbx_description
1 polymer ?
#
loop_
_entity_poly.entity_id
_entity_poly.type
_entity_poly.pdbx_seq_one_letter_code
_entity_poly.pdbx_strand_id
1 'polypeptide(L)'
;MHPESSALHRFQEDRFERQVRRALSVVKTILDTTRQPRYAADEDHTYSDKYRLADLLANIGIVASLNGLERLGLDEKNLREMQKISRVHKRAVSLRFDAKVSCAFLQEKVVNVEGKHRSVVDEQSSKKKDRIAAKIISLARKKKVITKVKEYQWSVCLEYVVFAYSGNDPETGKFILLRRSSCTTIVTTGSKTSPFPAKKEIDPIETPLTWLLEHISSDMTCDFHIDRSAETCRTPRRNDDISSALIFFNGMKKWSEKVSAFFVKDVEDEVILGTNRGNQPPSAEPEARVRLHPITDEGVFVPVLPLFENKEFGAEAGQEDPSDFEPKYPALVSLPEWNKSPLLSVADVNLFLNEERRSLDEKVHKINEFFPSKD
;
A
#
# COMPACT_ATOMS: atom_id res chain seq x y z
N MET A 1 10.59 11.15 -39.37
CA MET A 1 10.80 9.84 -38.72
C MET A 1 9.96 9.81 -37.45
N HIS A 2 8.79 9.18 -37.53
CA HIS A 2 7.90 8.99 -36.39
C HIS A 2 8.30 7.71 -35.64
N PRO A 3 8.42 7.72 -34.31
CA PRO A 3 8.36 6.49 -33.54
C PRO A 3 6.90 6.21 -33.19
N GLU A 4 6.28 5.29 -33.94
CA GLU A 4 4.96 4.76 -33.61
C GLU A 4 5.04 3.73 -32.46
N SER A 5 4.00 3.79 -31.62
CA SER A 5 3.41 2.68 -30.88
C SER A 5 4.21 2.09 -29.71
N SER A 6 4.13 2.82 -28.60
CA SER A 6 4.21 2.32 -27.22
C SER A 6 3.52 0.96 -27.03
N ALA A 7 4.23 0.03 -26.38
CA ALA A 7 3.82 -1.33 -26.12
C ALA A 7 2.45 -1.41 -25.42
N LEU A 8 1.43 -1.86 -26.16
CA LEU A 8 0.22 -2.41 -25.54
C LEU A 8 0.65 -3.64 -24.72
N HIS A 9 0.45 -3.60 -23.41
CA HIS A 9 0.46 -4.80 -22.58
C HIS A 9 -0.42 -5.87 -23.25
N ARG A 10 0.17 -7.00 -23.63
CA ARG A 10 -0.56 -8.13 -24.21
C ARG A 10 -1.65 -8.55 -23.23
N PHE A 11 -2.92 -8.42 -23.64
CA PHE A 11 -4.07 -8.85 -22.85
C PHE A 11 -3.92 -10.34 -22.52
N GLN A 12 -3.95 -10.67 -21.22
CA GLN A 12 -3.86 -12.05 -20.74
C GLN A 12 -5.27 -12.52 -20.36
N GLU A 13 -6.00 -13.00 -21.37
CA GLU A 13 -7.40 -13.42 -21.25
C GLU A 13 -7.60 -14.44 -20.11
N ASP A 14 -6.80 -15.51 -20.07
CA ASP A 14 -6.88 -16.52 -19.01
C ASP A 14 -6.70 -15.96 -17.60
N ARG A 15 -5.81 -14.96 -17.43
CA ARG A 15 -5.60 -14.32 -16.13
C ARG A 15 -6.83 -13.49 -15.76
N PHE A 16 -7.35 -12.73 -16.72
CA PHE A 16 -8.51 -11.90 -16.54
C PHE A 16 -9.76 -12.73 -16.22
N GLU A 17 -10.04 -13.79 -16.99
CA GLU A 17 -11.17 -14.69 -16.71
C GLU A 17 -11.09 -15.33 -15.32
N ARG A 18 -9.90 -15.77 -14.91
CA ARG A 18 -9.70 -16.31 -13.54
C ARG A 18 -9.98 -15.25 -12.47
N GLN A 19 -9.61 -14.00 -12.70
CA GLN A 19 -9.91 -12.90 -11.78
C GLN A 19 -11.42 -12.63 -11.72
N VAL A 20 -12.10 -12.57 -12.87
CA VAL A 20 -13.56 -12.38 -12.93
C VAL A 20 -14.30 -13.53 -12.23
N ARG A 21 -13.92 -14.79 -12.47
CA ARG A 21 -14.55 -15.95 -11.80
C ARG A 21 -14.37 -15.93 -10.28
N ARG A 22 -13.19 -15.53 -9.78
CA ARG A 22 -12.95 -15.35 -8.35
C ARG A 22 -13.82 -14.22 -7.79
N ALA A 23 -13.88 -13.09 -8.47
CA ALA A 23 -14.71 -11.95 -8.06
C ALA A 23 -16.20 -12.33 -8.02
N LEU A 24 -16.70 -13.06 -9.00
CA LEU A 24 -18.08 -13.55 -9.05
C LEU A 24 -18.44 -14.44 -7.83
N SER A 25 -17.48 -15.20 -7.29
CA SER A 25 -17.73 -16.00 -6.08
C SER A 25 -17.99 -15.11 -4.85
N VAL A 26 -17.31 -13.97 -4.76
CA VAL A 26 -17.51 -12.98 -3.70
C VAL A 26 -18.78 -12.16 -3.95
N VAL A 27 -19.05 -11.79 -5.21
CA VAL A 27 -20.27 -11.06 -5.57
C VAL A 27 -21.54 -11.82 -5.14
N LYS A 28 -21.55 -13.15 -5.29
CA LYS A 28 -22.66 -14.00 -4.83
C LYS A 28 -22.87 -13.99 -3.31
N THR A 29 -21.85 -13.60 -2.53
CA THR A 29 -21.99 -13.42 -1.08
C THR A 29 -22.40 -12.01 -0.69
N ILE A 30 -22.20 -11.03 -1.59
CA ILE A 30 -22.57 -9.62 -1.38
C ILE A 30 -24.02 -9.37 -1.80
N LEU A 31 -24.42 -9.89 -2.96
CA LEU A 31 -25.79 -9.76 -3.47
C LEU A 31 -26.69 -10.86 -2.91
N ASP A 32 -28.00 -10.65 -2.99
CA ASP A 32 -29.00 -11.68 -2.67
C ASP A 32 -28.76 -12.95 -3.50
N THR A 33 -28.92 -14.11 -2.86
CA THR A 33 -28.75 -15.45 -3.45
C THR A 33 -29.64 -15.72 -4.68
N THR A 34 -30.71 -14.95 -4.86
CA THR A 34 -31.62 -15.03 -6.01
C THR A 34 -31.10 -14.28 -7.23
N ARG A 35 -30.13 -13.37 -7.07
CA ARG A 35 -29.53 -12.58 -8.14
C ARG A 35 -28.53 -13.41 -8.94
N GLN A 36 -28.39 -13.10 -10.22
CA GLN A 36 -27.50 -13.83 -11.13
C GLN A 36 -26.66 -12.89 -12.02
N PRO A 37 -25.82 -12.01 -11.44
CA PRO A 37 -24.88 -11.24 -12.24
C PRO A 37 -23.89 -12.16 -12.94
N ARG A 38 -23.59 -11.88 -14.20
CA ARG A 38 -22.65 -12.64 -15.03
C ARG A 38 -21.65 -11.73 -15.71
N TYR A 39 -20.58 -12.34 -16.22
CA TYR A 39 -19.61 -11.60 -17.01
C TYR A 39 -20.31 -10.99 -18.23
N ALA A 40 -20.08 -9.71 -18.49
CA ALA A 40 -20.79 -8.95 -19.52
C ALA A 40 -20.69 -9.56 -20.93
N ALA A 41 -19.64 -10.34 -21.22
CA ALA A 41 -19.51 -11.03 -22.50
C ALA A 41 -20.46 -12.23 -22.67
N ASP A 42 -20.96 -12.77 -21.55
CA ASP A 42 -21.80 -13.98 -21.50
C ASP A 42 -23.31 -13.65 -21.42
N GLU A 43 -23.68 -12.37 -21.43
CA GLU A 43 -25.06 -11.90 -21.35
C GLU A 43 -25.48 -11.19 -22.63
N ASP A 44 -26.76 -11.29 -22.98
CA ASP A 44 -27.33 -10.58 -24.12
C ASP A 44 -27.36 -9.07 -23.82
N HIS A 45 -26.76 -8.29 -24.72
CA HIS A 45 -26.66 -6.84 -24.57
C HIS A 45 -26.53 -6.15 -25.91
N THR A 46 -26.92 -4.87 -25.96
CA THR A 46 -26.73 -4.04 -27.14
C THR A 46 -25.33 -3.45 -27.19
N TYR A 47 -24.89 -3.03 -28.38
CA TYR A 47 -23.60 -2.34 -28.50
C TYR A 47 -23.53 -1.05 -27.65
N SER A 48 -24.67 -0.37 -27.45
CA SER A 48 -24.75 0.82 -26.61
C SER A 48 -24.45 0.51 -25.14
N ASP A 49 -24.75 -0.69 -24.66
CA ASP A 49 -24.52 -1.09 -23.27
C ASP A 49 -23.04 -1.23 -22.96
N LYS A 50 -22.20 -1.50 -23.97
CA LYS A 50 -20.73 -1.53 -23.82
C LYS A 50 -20.16 -0.17 -23.41
N TYR A 51 -20.71 0.93 -23.92
CA TYR A 51 -20.30 2.29 -23.52
C TYR A 51 -20.74 2.58 -22.10
N ARG A 52 -21.99 2.25 -21.77
CA ARG A 52 -22.53 2.49 -20.43
C ARG A 52 -21.79 1.67 -19.37
N LEU A 53 -21.41 0.43 -19.70
CA LEU A 53 -20.56 -0.37 -18.82
C LEU A 53 -19.18 0.27 -18.63
N ALA A 54 -18.58 0.80 -19.69
CA ALA A 54 -17.29 1.49 -19.59
C ALA A 54 -17.38 2.76 -18.73
N ASP A 55 -18.43 3.57 -18.92
CA ASP A 55 -18.74 4.74 -18.08
C ASP A 55 -18.89 4.33 -16.61
N LEU A 56 -19.72 3.31 -16.35
CA LEU A 56 -19.96 2.78 -15.02
C LEU A 56 -18.65 2.33 -14.34
N LEU A 57 -17.85 1.52 -15.03
CA LEU A 57 -16.59 1.00 -14.47
C LEU A 57 -15.59 2.11 -14.18
N ALA A 58 -15.54 3.16 -15.01
CA ALA A 58 -14.69 4.32 -14.76
C ALA A 58 -15.15 5.10 -13.52
N ASN A 59 -16.45 5.34 -13.37
CA ASN A 59 -17.02 5.99 -12.19
C ASN A 59 -16.77 5.16 -10.92
N ILE A 60 -16.97 3.83 -10.96
CA ILE A 60 -16.62 2.94 -9.85
C ILE A 60 -15.12 3.04 -9.52
N GLY A 61 -14.26 3.07 -10.53
CA GLY A 61 -12.81 3.23 -10.34
C GLY A 61 -12.42 4.55 -9.67
N ILE A 62 -13.14 5.64 -9.97
CA ILE A 62 -12.95 6.95 -9.31
C ILE A 62 -13.31 6.83 -7.82
N VAL A 63 -14.49 6.31 -7.48
CA VAL A 63 -14.93 6.16 -6.08
C VAL A 63 -14.01 5.20 -5.32
N ALA A 64 -13.61 4.08 -5.93
CA ALA A 64 -12.66 3.13 -5.36
C ALA A 64 -11.30 3.76 -5.05
N SER A 65 -10.79 4.59 -5.97
CA SER A 65 -9.54 5.34 -5.75
C SER A 65 -9.67 6.32 -4.56
N LEU A 66 -10.83 6.98 -4.44
CA LEU A 66 -11.12 7.86 -3.31
C LEU A 66 -11.25 7.10 -1.98
N ASN A 67 -11.82 5.89 -1.97
CA ASN A 67 -11.87 5.03 -0.79
C ASN A 67 -10.44 4.77 -0.26
N GLY A 68 -9.50 4.48 -1.15
CA GLY A 68 -8.09 4.33 -0.79
C GLY A 68 -7.47 5.61 -0.24
N LEU A 69 -7.70 6.76 -0.88
CA LEU A 69 -7.19 8.05 -0.42
C LEU A 69 -7.80 8.50 0.92
N GLU A 70 -9.05 8.14 1.20
CA GLU A 70 -9.72 8.41 2.48
C GLU A 70 -8.98 7.74 3.64
N ARG A 71 -8.51 6.50 3.46
CA ARG A 71 -7.69 5.79 4.47
C ARG A 71 -6.29 6.40 4.63
N LEU A 72 -5.84 7.18 3.65
CA LEU A 72 -4.63 7.99 3.76
C LEU A 72 -4.89 9.35 4.40
N GLY A 73 -6.14 9.71 4.75
CA GLY A 73 -6.50 10.95 5.43
C GLY A 73 -7.12 12.02 4.52
N LEU A 74 -7.53 11.66 3.30
CA LEU A 74 -8.38 12.54 2.49
C LEU A 74 -9.76 12.67 3.14
N ASP A 75 -10.24 13.90 3.32
CA ASP A 75 -11.59 14.20 3.79
C ASP A 75 -12.37 15.02 2.75
N GLU A 76 -13.68 15.15 2.96
CA GLU A 76 -14.58 15.87 2.05
C GLU A 76 -14.19 17.34 1.90
N LYS A 77 -13.74 17.98 2.99
CA LYS A 77 -13.36 19.39 3.00
C LYS A 77 -12.17 19.63 2.07
N ASN A 78 -11.12 18.83 2.21
CA ASN A 78 -9.92 18.90 1.38
C ASN A 78 -10.24 18.54 -0.08
N LEU A 79 -11.10 17.54 -0.30
CA LEU A 79 -11.51 17.13 -1.63
C LEU A 79 -12.28 18.25 -2.37
N ARG A 80 -13.23 18.91 -1.70
CA ARG A 80 -13.96 20.06 -2.27
C ARG A 80 -13.05 21.22 -2.63
N GLU A 81 -12.08 21.54 -1.77
CA GLU A 81 -11.13 22.63 -2.06
C GLU A 81 -10.21 22.26 -3.24
N MET A 82 -9.69 21.04 -3.29
CA MET A 82 -8.89 20.56 -4.41
C MET A 82 -9.69 20.56 -5.72
N GLN A 83 -10.96 20.14 -5.69
CA GLN A 83 -11.86 20.21 -6.83
C GLN A 83 -12.06 21.66 -7.29
N LYS A 84 -12.30 22.60 -6.38
CA LYS A 84 -12.42 24.02 -6.72
C LYS A 84 -11.15 24.55 -7.37
N ILE A 85 -9.98 24.19 -6.86
CA ILE A 85 -8.67 24.54 -7.45
C ILE A 85 -8.56 24.02 -8.89
N SER A 86 -8.93 22.76 -9.12
CA SER A 86 -8.89 22.15 -10.45
C SER A 86 -9.93 22.75 -11.41
N ARG A 87 -11.21 22.76 -11.03
CA ARG A 87 -12.31 23.13 -11.93
C ARG A 87 -12.46 24.64 -12.12
N VAL A 88 -12.37 25.42 -11.05
CA VAL A 88 -12.61 26.88 -11.08
C VAL A 88 -11.33 27.63 -11.37
N HIS A 89 -10.24 27.32 -10.66
CA HIS A 89 -8.96 28.02 -10.83
C HIS A 89 -8.10 27.46 -11.97
N LYS A 90 -8.53 26.35 -12.61
CA LYS A 90 -7.82 25.68 -13.71
C LYS A 90 -6.37 25.37 -13.38
N ARG A 91 -6.11 24.97 -12.13
CA ARG A 91 -4.78 24.60 -11.64
C ARG A 91 -4.69 23.10 -11.48
N ALA A 92 -3.58 22.53 -11.93
CA ALA A 92 -3.28 21.12 -11.69
C ALA A 92 -3.15 20.85 -10.18
N VAL A 93 -3.58 19.67 -9.76
CA VAL A 93 -3.38 19.15 -8.40
C VAL A 93 -2.63 17.83 -8.50
N SER A 94 -1.60 17.66 -7.69
CA SER A 94 -0.75 16.47 -7.68
C SER A 94 -0.71 15.87 -6.28
N LEU A 95 -0.75 14.54 -6.20
CA LEU A 95 -0.46 13.76 -5.00
C LEU A 95 1.04 13.52 -4.93
N ARG A 96 1.63 13.71 -3.75
CA ARG A 96 3.06 13.58 -3.50
C ARG A 96 3.33 12.79 -2.24
N PHE A 97 4.32 11.92 -2.33
CA PHE A 97 4.97 11.27 -1.19
C PHE A 97 6.40 11.80 -1.08
N ASP A 98 6.72 12.36 0.10
CA ASP A 98 8.06 12.77 0.47
C ASP A 98 8.52 11.95 1.68
N ALA A 99 9.79 11.55 1.67
CA ALA A 99 10.41 10.85 2.78
C ALA A 99 11.84 11.30 3.02
N LYS A 100 12.26 11.17 4.28
CA LYS A 100 13.61 11.48 4.73
C LYS A 100 14.05 10.47 5.77
N VAL A 101 15.27 9.99 5.62
CA VAL A 101 15.95 9.15 6.60
C VAL A 101 17.09 9.97 7.21
N SER A 102 17.25 9.91 8.53
CA SER A 102 18.37 10.56 9.22
C SER A 102 19.02 9.63 10.22
N CYS A 103 20.34 9.78 10.41
CA CYS A 103 21.14 8.96 11.32
C CYS A 103 22.01 9.86 12.20
N ALA A 104 21.87 9.72 13.52
CA ALA A 104 22.60 10.50 14.50
C ALA A 104 23.28 9.60 15.53
N PHE A 105 24.51 9.93 15.91
CA PHE A 105 25.23 9.23 16.97
C PHE A 105 24.58 9.54 18.32
N LEU A 106 24.27 8.50 19.11
CA LEU A 106 23.74 8.65 20.46
C LEU A 106 24.86 8.54 21.49
N GLN A 107 25.49 7.37 21.60
CA GLN A 107 26.50 7.10 22.63
C GLN A 107 27.42 5.92 22.32
N GLU A 108 28.54 5.84 23.03
CA GLU A 108 29.47 4.71 23.05
C GLU A 108 29.32 3.93 24.36
N LYS A 109 29.20 2.61 24.29
CA LYS A 109 29.09 1.71 25.43
C LYS A 109 30.16 0.63 25.35
N VAL A 110 30.80 0.32 26.47
CA VAL A 110 31.73 -0.82 26.56
C VAL A 110 30.99 -1.98 27.21
N VAL A 111 30.80 -3.07 26.46
CA VAL A 111 30.10 -4.27 26.92
C VAL A 111 31.10 -5.41 27.07
N ASN A 112 30.98 -6.14 28.19
CA ASN A 112 31.79 -7.32 28.47
C ASN A 112 31.08 -8.55 27.88
N VAL A 113 31.69 -9.19 26.90
CA VAL A 113 31.15 -10.39 26.25
C VAL A 113 31.98 -11.59 26.68
N GLU A 114 31.32 -12.66 27.13
CA GLU A 114 32.00 -13.89 27.50
C GLU A 114 32.43 -14.65 26.25
N GLY A 115 33.73 -14.95 26.13
CA GLY A 115 34.24 -15.77 25.03
C GLY A 115 33.74 -17.21 25.11
N LYS A 116 33.37 -17.80 23.96
CA LYS A 116 32.96 -19.22 23.86
C LYS A 116 34.06 -20.23 24.23
N HIS A 117 35.33 -19.81 24.25
CA HIS A 117 36.44 -20.71 24.57
C HIS A 117 36.68 -20.81 26.09
N ARG A 118 36.27 -21.94 26.67
CA ARG A 118 36.83 -22.46 27.93
C ARG A 118 38.18 -23.09 27.61
N SER A 119 39.28 -22.42 27.95
CA SER A 119 40.58 -23.10 28.02
C SER A 119 40.78 -23.62 29.45
N VAL A 120 40.77 -24.95 29.60
CA VAL A 120 41.32 -25.61 30.78
C VAL A 120 42.82 -25.65 30.55
N VAL A 121 43.58 -24.91 31.37
CA VAL A 121 45.04 -25.01 31.36
C VAL A 121 45.41 -26.00 32.45
N ASP A 122 45.88 -27.18 32.05
CA ASP A 122 46.58 -28.09 32.95
C ASP A 122 48.00 -27.55 33.17
N GLU A 123 48.20 -26.84 34.28
CA GLU A 123 49.56 -26.56 34.77
C GLU A 123 50.18 -27.89 35.26
N GLN A 124 50.86 -28.61 34.38
CA GLN A 124 51.83 -29.61 34.81
C GLN A 124 53.03 -28.86 35.40
N SER A 125 53.06 -28.72 36.72
CA SER A 125 54.25 -28.28 37.44
C SER A 125 55.31 -29.37 37.32
N SER A 126 56.16 -29.25 36.29
CA SER A 126 57.37 -30.05 36.18
C SER A 126 58.40 -29.58 37.20
N LYS A 127 58.32 -30.11 38.42
CA LYS A 127 59.47 -30.19 39.33
C LYS A 127 59.81 -31.66 39.60
N LYS A 128 61.03 -32.00 39.21
CA LYS A 128 61.69 -33.30 39.36
C LYS A 128 61.90 -33.61 40.85
N LYS A 129 61.70 -34.89 41.22
CA LYS A 129 62.05 -35.59 42.48
C LYS A 129 61.21 -35.12 43.70
N ASP A 130 60.49 -35.95 44.47
CA ASP A 130 60.74 -37.30 44.94
C ASP A 130 59.41 -38.05 45.23
N ARG A 131 59.52 -39.38 45.30
CA ARG A 131 58.47 -40.33 45.69
C ARG A 131 58.06 -40.14 47.15
N ILE A 132 56.91 -39.53 47.44
CA ILE A 132 56.02 -39.89 48.58
C ILE A 132 54.57 -39.58 48.17
N ALA A 133 53.66 -40.52 48.45
CA ALA A 133 52.23 -40.44 48.19
C ALA A 133 51.58 -39.22 48.88
N ALA A 134 51.29 -38.18 48.11
CA ALA A 134 50.34 -37.15 48.48
C ALA A 134 49.33 -37.01 47.33
N LYS A 135 48.04 -37.20 47.62
CA LYS A 135 46.93 -36.90 46.71
C LYS A 135 47.06 -35.45 46.25
N ILE A 136 47.54 -35.24 45.04
CA ILE A 136 47.51 -33.94 44.37
C ILE A 136 46.04 -33.66 44.05
N ILE A 137 45.40 -32.81 44.84
CA ILE A 137 44.14 -32.17 44.46
C ILE A 137 44.50 -31.24 43.29
N SER A 138 44.14 -31.64 42.06
CA SER A 138 44.24 -30.77 40.89
C SER A 138 43.26 -29.62 41.06
N LEU A 139 43.77 -28.45 41.46
CA LEU A 139 42.97 -27.24 41.56
C LEU A 139 42.76 -26.68 40.14
N ALA A 140 41.68 -27.09 39.48
CA ALA A 140 41.32 -26.59 38.15
C ALA A 140 41.03 -25.07 38.22
N ARG A 141 42.00 -24.24 37.82
CA ARG A 141 41.80 -22.79 37.67
C ARG A 141 40.99 -22.51 36.40
N LYS A 142 39.71 -22.21 36.56
CA LYS A 142 38.85 -21.71 35.49
C LYS A 142 39.28 -20.28 35.11
N LYS A 143 40.03 -20.11 34.01
CA LYS A 143 40.25 -18.79 33.41
C LYS A 143 39.04 -18.43 32.54
N LYS A 144 38.31 -17.40 32.95
CA LYS A 144 37.20 -16.82 32.20
C LYS A 144 37.75 -15.71 31.30
N VAL A 145 37.71 -15.90 29.98
CA VAL A 145 38.13 -14.86 29.03
C VAL A 145 36.93 -13.94 28.78
N ILE A 146 37.02 -12.73 29.32
CA ILE A 146 36.04 -11.66 29.10
C ILE A 146 36.61 -10.74 28.02
N THR A 147 35.91 -10.63 26.89
CA THR A 147 36.29 -9.73 25.80
C THR A 147 35.52 -8.43 25.94
N LYS A 148 36.21 -7.30 26.02
CA LYS A 148 35.59 -5.96 25.99
C LYS A 148 35.27 -5.60 24.55
N VAL A 149 34.00 -5.36 24.24
CA VAL A 149 33.53 -4.92 22.93
C VAL A 149 32.99 -3.49 23.06
N LYS A 150 33.42 -2.61 22.16
CA LYS A 150 32.83 -1.27 22.03
C LYS A 150 31.60 -1.33 21.14
N GLU A 151 30.49 -0.89 21.67
CA GLU A 151 29.21 -0.72 21.00
C GLU A 151 28.96 0.78 20.78
N TYR A 152 28.52 1.14 19.58
CA TYR A 152 28.13 2.49 19.19
C TYR A 152 26.64 2.49 18.89
N GLN A 153 25.89 3.33 19.60
CA GLN A 153 24.46 3.46 19.42
C GLN A 153 24.14 4.63 18.50
N TRP A 154 23.27 4.40 17.54
CA TRP A 154 22.86 5.36 16.52
C TRP A 154 21.33 5.43 16.50
N SER A 155 20.77 6.63 16.51
CA SER A 155 19.35 6.85 16.24
C SER A 155 19.15 6.97 14.75
N VAL A 156 18.30 6.12 14.19
CA VAL A 156 17.85 6.22 12.80
C VAL A 156 16.38 6.58 12.77
N CYS A 157 16.07 7.71 12.16
CA CYS A 157 14.72 8.25 12.08
C CYS A 157 14.24 8.28 10.64
N LEU A 158 13.02 7.78 10.41
CA LEU A 158 12.27 7.89 9.16
C LEU A 158 11.12 8.88 9.37
N GLU A 159 11.09 9.93 8.55
CA GLU A 159 10.00 10.88 8.44
C GLU A 159 9.39 10.75 7.04
N TYR A 160 8.06 10.63 6.93
CA TYR A 160 7.39 10.67 5.63
C TYR A 160 6.03 11.34 5.69
N VAL A 161 5.63 11.89 4.55
CA VAL A 161 4.37 12.62 4.38
C VAL A 161 3.76 12.31 3.02
N VAL A 162 2.45 12.08 3.00
CA VAL A 162 1.62 12.07 1.80
C VAL A 162 0.78 13.34 1.82
N PHE A 163 0.84 14.13 0.76
CA PHE A 163 0.06 15.34 0.65
C PHE A 163 -0.31 15.62 -0.81
N ALA A 164 -1.37 16.39 -1.01
CA ALA A 164 -1.67 16.98 -2.31
C ALA A 164 -1.29 18.46 -2.34
N TYR A 165 -0.94 18.98 -3.50
CA TYR A 165 -0.59 20.39 -3.69
C TYR A 165 -1.07 20.90 -5.05
N SER A 166 -1.16 22.21 -5.19
CA SER A 166 -1.65 22.87 -6.42
C SER A 166 -0.55 23.54 -7.22
N GLY A 167 -0.63 23.47 -8.55
CA GLY A 167 0.30 24.12 -9.45
C GLY A 167 1.70 23.50 -9.41
N ASN A 168 2.72 24.35 -9.36
CA ASN A 168 4.14 23.96 -9.46
C ASN A 168 4.94 24.18 -8.17
N ASP A 169 4.31 24.65 -7.10
CA ASP A 169 4.96 24.85 -5.81
C ASP A 169 4.38 23.87 -4.78
N PRO A 170 5.12 22.78 -4.46
CA PRO A 170 4.70 21.82 -3.46
C PRO A 170 4.54 22.44 -2.07
N GLU A 171 5.21 23.54 -1.74
CA GLU A 171 5.23 24.13 -0.40
C GLU A 171 4.00 24.99 -0.08
N THR A 172 3.35 25.54 -1.11
CA THR A 172 2.20 26.42 -0.93
C THR A 172 0.89 25.66 -1.10
N GLY A 173 0.01 25.73 -0.10
CA GLY A 173 -1.33 25.13 -0.17
C GLY A 173 -1.34 23.61 -0.11
N LYS A 174 -0.49 23.03 0.75
CA LYS A 174 -0.45 21.58 1.02
C LYS A 174 -1.74 21.11 1.70
N PHE A 175 -2.36 20.09 1.11
CA PHE A 175 -3.37 19.26 1.76
C PHE A 175 -2.65 18.04 2.32
N ILE A 176 -2.32 18.06 3.62
CA ILE A 176 -1.64 16.91 4.25
C ILE A 176 -2.66 15.81 4.46
N LEU A 177 -2.44 14.66 3.81
CA LEU A 177 -3.28 13.47 3.96
C LEU A 177 -2.73 12.64 5.13
N LEU A 178 -1.44 12.26 5.05
CA LEU A 178 -0.79 11.43 6.06
C LEU A 178 0.56 12.02 6.43
N ARG A 179 0.89 12.02 7.73
CA ARG A 179 2.24 12.30 8.21
C ARG A 179 2.63 11.30 9.30
N ARG A 180 3.85 10.78 9.19
CA ARG A 180 4.43 9.84 10.16
C ARG A 180 5.91 10.15 10.38
N SER A 181 6.35 9.87 11.60
CA SER A 181 7.76 9.93 11.98
C SER A 181 8.01 8.83 13.00
N SER A 182 9.12 8.10 12.85
CA SER A 182 9.53 7.06 13.77
C SER A 182 11.06 7.01 13.85
N CYS A 183 11.58 6.69 15.03
CA CYS A 183 13.01 6.51 15.26
C CYS A 183 13.26 5.17 15.93
N THR A 184 14.36 4.52 15.56
CA THR A 184 14.86 3.32 16.23
C THR A 184 16.34 3.46 16.56
N THR A 185 16.80 2.72 17.57
CA THR A 185 18.21 2.68 17.94
C THR A 185 18.87 1.45 17.32
N ILE A 186 19.96 1.69 16.60
CA ILE A 186 20.81 0.66 15.99
C ILE A 186 22.14 0.64 16.72
N VAL A 187 22.67 -0.56 16.96
CA VAL A 187 23.95 -0.75 17.65
C VAL A 187 24.97 -1.36 16.69
N THR A 188 26.13 -0.72 16.54
CA THR A 188 27.25 -1.22 15.75
C THR A 188 28.47 -1.49 16.62
N THR A 189 29.35 -2.40 16.20
CA THR A 189 30.61 -2.71 16.90
C THR A 189 31.83 -2.49 15.99
N GLY A 190 33.01 -2.33 16.59
CA GLY A 190 34.28 -2.21 15.86
C GLY A 190 34.73 -0.75 15.74
N SER A 191 34.28 -0.04 14.70
CA SER A 191 34.62 1.36 14.46
C SER A 191 33.43 2.29 14.72
N LYS A 192 33.73 3.52 15.15
CA LYS A 192 32.74 4.62 15.28
C LYS A 192 32.39 5.19 13.91
N THR A 193 31.85 4.36 13.03
CA THR A 193 31.42 4.72 11.68
C THR A 193 29.90 4.69 11.63
N SER A 194 29.29 5.76 11.11
CA SER A 194 27.84 5.82 10.97
C SER A 194 27.35 4.72 10.03
N PRO A 195 26.32 3.94 10.40
CA PRO A 195 25.77 2.90 9.53
C PRO A 195 25.05 3.48 8.31
N PHE A 196 24.56 4.72 8.40
CA PHE A 196 23.84 5.41 7.32
C PHE A 196 24.31 6.86 7.16
N PRO A 197 24.03 7.52 6.02
CA PRO A 197 24.23 8.95 5.87
C PRO A 197 23.50 9.75 6.96
N ALA A 198 24.07 10.88 7.38
CA ALA A 198 23.48 11.72 8.43
C ALA A 198 22.05 12.18 8.08
N LYS A 199 21.82 12.48 6.79
CA LYS A 199 20.52 12.74 6.19
C LYS A 199 20.51 12.18 4.76
N LYS A 200 19.44 11.50 4.39
CA LYS A 200 19.12 11.04 3.03
C LYS A 200 17.70 11.52 2.74
N GLU A 201 17.58 12.47 1.84
CA GLU A 201 16.29 12.84 1.26
C GLU A 201 15.98 11.88 0.12
N ILE A 202 14.71 11.49 0.01
CA ILE A 202 14.25 10.55 -1.00
C ILE A 202 13.62 11.37 -2.12
N ASP A 203 13.91 10.99 -3.36
CA ASP A 203 13.31 11.63 -4.52
C ASP A 203 11.77 11.59 -4.42
N PRO A 204 11.09 12.72 -4.60
CA PRO A 204 9.64 12.79 -4.47
C PRO A 204 8.93 11.83 -5.43
N ILE A 205 7.89 11.17 -4.92
CA ILE A 205 7.06 10.27 -5.73
C ILE A 205 5.71 10.94 -5.94
N GLU A 206 5.41 11.28 -7.19
CA GLU A 206 4.24 12.10 -7.55
C GLU A 206 3.34 11.44 -8.60
N THR A 207 2.05 11.79 -8.54
CA THR A 207 1.06 11.48 -9.58
C THR A 207 0.00 12.59 -9.66
N PRO A 208 -0.45 12.99 -10.86
CA PRO A 208 -1.51 14.00 -10.98
C PRO A 208 -2.85 13.46 -10.48
N LEU A 209 -3.57 14.27 -9.71
CA LEU A 209 -4.96 14.04 -9.29
C LEU A 209 -5.97 14.85 -10.10
N THR A 210 -5.51 15.81 -10.91
CA THR A 210 -6.37 16.74 -11.67
C THR A 210 -7.49 16.03 -12.42
N TRP A 211 -7.16 14.97 -13.17
CA TRP A 211 -8.16 14.21 -13.94
C TRP A 211 -9.28 13.66 -13.05
N LEU A 212 -8.94 13.07 -11.89
CA LEU A 212 -9.94 12.55 -10.96
C LEU A 212 -10.84 13.67 -10.42
N LEU A 213 -10.26 14.83 -10.09
CA LEU A 213 -11.01 15.99 -9.58
C LEU A 213 -11.90 16.62 -10.65
N GLU A 214 -11.51 16.53 -11.92
CA GLU A 214 -12.30 16.93 -13.07
C GLU A 214 -13.49 16.00 -13.34
N HIS A 215 -13.56 14.82 -12.71
CA HIS A 215 -14.68 13.87 -12.82
C HIS A 215 -15.52 13.74 -11.54
N ILE A 216 -15.50 14.76 -10.69
CA ILE A 216 -16.33 14.88 -9.49
C ILE A 216 -17.09 16.20 -9.57
N SER A 217 -18.42 16.16 -9.58
CA SER A 217 -19.31 17.31 -9.63
C SER A 217 -19.37 18.09 -8.30
N SER A 218 -19.90 19.31 -8.33
CA SER A 218 -19.97 20.19 -7.13
C SER A 218 -20.80 19.61 -5.98
N ASP A 219 -21.76 18.75 -6.29
CA ASP A 219 -22.59 17.99 -5.35
C ASP A 219 -21.91 16.71 -4.82
N MET A 220 -20.63 16.49 -5.17
CA MET A 220 -19.86 15.29 -4.81
C MET A 220 -20.41 14.01 -5.44
N THR A 221 -20.80 14.08 -6.71
CA THR A 221 -21.20 12.93 -7.52
C THR A 221 -20.16 12.70 -8.61
N CYS A 222 -19.87 11.46 -8.98
CA CYS A 222 -19.02 11.21 -10.15
C CYS A 222 -19.73 11.62 -11.45
N ASP A 223 -19.02 12.26 -12.38
CA ASP A 223 -19.56 12.74 -13.66
C ASP A 223 -18.74 12.30 -14.88
N PHE A 224 -18.01 11.19 -14.79
CA PHE A 224 -17.32 10.63 -15.96
C PHE A 224 -18.33 10.04 -16.95
N HIS A 225 -18.24 10.48 -18.21
CA HIS A 225 -19.03 9.96 -19.32
C HIS A 225 -18.20 9.97 -20.61
N ILE A 226 -18.33 8.92 -21.42
CA ILE A 226 -17.80 8.91 -22.79
C ILE A 226 -18.61 9.88 -23.66
N ASP A 227 -17.95 10.85 -24.29
CA ASP A 227 -18.59 11.70 -25.28
C ASP A 227 -18.79 10.92 -26.59
N ARG A 228 -20.03 10.47 -26.79
CA ARG A 228 -20.42 9.73 -28.00
C ARG A 228 -20.66 10.62 -29.21
N SER A 229 -20.72 11.93 -29.02
CA SER A 229 -20.91 12.91 -30.11
C SER A 229 -19.59 13.34 -30.74
N ALA A 230 -18.46 13.10 -30.07
CA ALA A 230 -17.14 13.39 -30.60
C ALA A 230 -16.82 12.60 -31.88
N GLU A 231 -16.27 13.27 -32.90
CA GLU A 231 -15.87 12.65 -34.17
C GLU A 231 -14.80 11.56 -33.98
N THR A 232 -14.02 11.62 -32.90
CA THR A 232 -13.00 10.62 -32.56
C THR A 232 -13.58 9.40 -31.82
N CYS A 233 -14.86 9.41 -31.44
CA CYS A 233 -15.49 8.30 -30.73
C CYS A 233 -15.67 7.08 -31.63
N ARG A 234 -14.87 6.02 -31.38
CA ARG A 234 -14.92 4.77 -32.16
C ARG A 234 -15.62 3.65 -31.43
N THR A 235 -14.91 3.01 -30.50
CA THR A 235 -15.39 1.88 -29.69
C THR A 235 -15.04 2.20 -28.24
N PRO A 236 -15.72 1.63 -27.22
CA PRO A 236 -15.39 1.93 -25.82
C PRO A 236 -13.89 1.70 -25.52
N ARG A 237 -13.28 0.66 -26.11
CA ARG A 237 -11.86 0.38 -25.92
C ARG A 237 -10.92 1.37 -26.62
N ARG A 238 -11.35 1.93 -27.76
CA ARG A 238 -10.60 2.88 -28.60
C ARG A 238 -11.28 4.25 -28.54
N ASN A 239 -11.41 4.78 -27.33
CA ASN A 239 -12.01 6.07 -27.05
C ASN A 239 -11.03 6.88 -26.18
N ASP A 240 -10.98 8.19 -26.41
CA ASP A 240 -10.00 9.08 -25.78
C ASP A 240 -10.31 9.32 -24.30
N ASP A 241 -11.58 9.34 -23.90
CA ASP A 241 -12.02 9.46 -22.51
C ASP A 241 -11.58 8.24 -21.69
N ILE A 242 -11.80 7.04 -22.24
CA ILE A 242 -11.33 5.78 -21.64
C ILE A 242 -9.80 5.70 -21.62
N SER A 243 -9.13 6.21 -22.65
CA SER A 243 -7.67 6.25 -22.68
C SER A 243 -7.13 7.15 -21.57
N SER A 244 -7.76 8.31 -21.35
CA SER A 244 -7.43 9.25 -20.27
C SER A 244 -7.67 8.63 -18.88
N ALA A 245 -8.79 7.93 -18.70
CA ALA A 245 -9.08 7.19 -17.47
C ALA A 245 -8.01 6.13 -17.17
N LEU A 246 -7.62 5.33 -18.16
CA LEU A 246 -6.58 4.31 -18.00
C LEU A 246 -5.20 4.91 -17.72
N ILE A 247 -4.86 6.06 -18.31
CA ILE A 247 -3.64 6.79 -18.01
C ILE A 247 -3.63 7.19 -16.53
N PHE A 248 -4.73 7.75 -16.02
CA PHE A 248 -4.87 8.12 -14.62
C PHE A 248 -4.72 6.92 -13.68
N PHE A 249 -5.52 5.86 -13.87
CA PHE A 249 -5.48 4.69 -12.99
C PHE A 249 -4.10 3.98 -13.01
N ASN A 250 -3.44 3.95 -14.17
CA ASN A 250 -2.07 3.44 -14.27
C ASN A 250 -1.06 4.36 -13.57
N GLY A 251 -1.29 5.67 -13.57
CA GLY A 251 -0.51 6.64 -12.78
C GLY A 251 -0.62 6.37 -11.28
N MET A 252 -1.84 6.23 -10.77
CA MET A 252 -2.12 5.87 -9.37
C MET A 252 -1.47 4.54 -8.97
N LYS A 253 -1.59 3.52 -9.83
CA LYS A 253 -0.93 2.22 -9.63
C LYS A 253 0.59 2.35 -9.55
N LYS A 254 1.22 3.06 -10.50
CA LYS A 254 2.68 3.25 -10.49
C LYS A 254 3.14 4.03 -9.28
N TRP A 255 2.37 5.01 -8.84
CA TRP A 255 2.64 5.78 -7.63
C TRP A 255 2.64 4.86 -6.40
N SER A 256 1.59 4.04 -6.22
CA SER A 256 1.51 3.11 -5.08
C SER A 256 2.61 2.04 -5.12
N GLU A 257 2.93 1.49 -6.30
CA GLU A 257 4.04 0.56 -6.48
C GLU A 257 5.40 1.17 -6.09
N LYS A 258 5.65 2.44 -6.45
CA LYS A 258 6.89 3.14 -6.06
C LYS A 258 6.95 3.41 -4.56
N VAL A 259 5.84 3.84 -3.94
CA VAL A 259 5.77 4.04 -2.49
C VAL A 259 5.99 2.72 -1.74
N SER A 260 5.36 1.63 -2.19
CA SER A 260 5.60 0.29 -1.63
C SER A 260 7.06 -0.16 -1.80
N ALA A 261 7.65 0.06 -2.98
CA ALA A 261 9.04 -0.26 -3.25
C ALA A 261 10.01 0.52 -2.35
N PHE A 262 9.71 1.78 -2.02
CA PHE A 262 10.48 2.54 -1.03
C PHE A 262 10.49 1.84 0.33
N PHE A 263 9.33 1.45 0.87
CA PHE A 263 9.29 0.77 2.17
C PHE A 263 9.99 -0.59 2.16
N VAL A 264 9.83 -1.39 1.10
CA VAL A 264 10.45 -2.72 1.03
C VAL A 264 11.96 -2.63 0.75
N LYS A 265 12.39 -1.83 -0.22
CA LYS A 265 13.80 -1.81 -0.65
C LYS A 265 14.65 -0.82 0.14
N ASP A 266 14.15 0.39 0.40
CA ASP A 266 14.95 1.40 1.09
C ASP A 266 14.81 1.31 2.61
N VAL A 267 13.66 0.90 3.15
CA VAL A 267 13.46 0.82 4.61
C VAL A 267 13.75 -0.59 5.12
N GLU A 268 13.08 -1.63 4.62
CA GLU A 268 13.34 -3.00 5.09
C GLU A 268 14.77 -3.45 4.78
N ASP A 269 15.17 -3.48 3.51
CA ASP A 269 16.47 -4.07 3.15
C ASP A 269 17.67 -3.29 3.71
N GLU A 270 17.64 -1.95 3.64
CA GLU A 270 18.78 -1.14 4.08
C GLU A 270 18.74 -0.85 5.58
N VAL A 271 17.60 -0.43 6.15
CA VAL A 271 17.51 -0.02 7.57
C VAL A 271 17.23 -1.19 8.51
N ILE A 272 16.25 -2.05 8.19
CA ILE A 272 15.87 -3.16 9.08
C ILE A 272 16.85 -4.33 8.96
N LEU A 273 17.23 -4.73 7.73
CA LEU A 273 18.07 -5.90 7.48
C LEU A 273 19.56 -5.58 7.33
N GLY A 274 19.91 -4.44 6.73
CA GLY A 274 21.29 -4.02 6.47
C GLY A 274 22.15 -3.93 7.72
N THR A 275 21.52 -3.68 8.88
CA THR A 275 22.13 -3.73 10.23
C THR A 275 22.75 -5.08 10.59
N ASN A 276 22.40 -6.17 9.89
CA ASN A 276 22.79 -7.53 10.24
C ASN A 276 23.94 -8.11 9.40
N ARG A 277 24.54 -7.36 8.48
CA ARG A 277 25.54 -7.91 7.52
C ARG A 277 26.96 -8.12 8.08
N GLY A 278 27.22 -7.96 9.39
CA GLY A 278 28.50 -8.43 9.95
C GLY A 278 28.91 -7.97 11.35
N ASN A 279 28.24 -6.98 11.94
CA ASN A 279 28.65 -6.35 13.21
C ASN A 279 27.51 -6.29 14.25
N GLN A 280 26.64 -7.31 14.27
CA GLN A 280 25.58 -7.36 15.28
C GLN A 280 26.22 -7.61 16.66
N PRO A 281 25.94 -6.77 17.67
CA PRO A 281 26.53 -6.96 18.98
C PRO A 281 26.06 -8.28 19.60
N PRO A 282 26.90 -8.98 20.37
CA PRO A 282 26.54 -10.22 21.07
C PRO A 282 25.38 -10.07 22.06
N SER A 283 25.03 -8.83 22.41
CA SER A 283 23.95 -8.43 23.31
C SER A 283 22.59 -8.27 22.61
N ALA A 284 22.53 -8.27 21.28
CA ALA A 284 21.27 -8.20 20.54
C ALA A 284 20.56 -9.56 20.62
N GLU A 285 19.45 -9.63 21.35
CA GLU A 285 18.53 -10.76 21.21
C GLU A 285 18.02 -10.81 19.76
N PRO A 286 17.82 -12.00 19.18
CA PRO A 286 17.18 -12.14 17.88
C PRO A 286 15.70 -11.75 18.04
N GLU A 287 15.41 -10.46 18.05
CA GLU A 287 14.03 -9.99 17.90
C GLU A 287 13.48 -10.56 16.59
N ALA A 288 12.22 -10.99 16.64
CA ALA A 288 11.51 -11.47 15.46
C ALA A 288 11.61 -10.40 14.37
N ARG A 289 12.31 -10.73 13.27
CA ARG A 289 12.59 -9.77 12.21
C ARG A 289 11.28 -9.34 11.57
N VAL A 290 10.90 -8.09 11.78
CA VAL A 290 9.79 -7.47 11.08
C VAL A 290 10.10 -7.46 9.58
N ARG A 291 9.18 -8.03 8.79
CA ARG A 291 9.24 -8.09 7.33
C ARG A 291 8.06 -7.29 6.79
N LEU A 292 8.32 -6.36 5.88
CA LEU A 292 7.29 -5.60 5.18
C LEU A 292 6.88 -6.30 3.88
N HIS A 293 7.77 -7.08 3.26
CA HIS A 293 7.50 -7.82 2.02
C HIS A 293 6.20 -8.67 2.01
N PRO A 294 5.77 -9.32 3.11
CA PRO A 294 4.52 -10.08 3.14
C PRO A 294 3.24 -9.21 3.11
N ILE A 295 3.36 -7.89 3.29
CA ILE A 295 2.22 -6.98 3.23
C ILE A 295 1.83 -6.78 1.77
N THR A 296 0.78 -7.48 1.34
CA THR A 296 0.21 -7.41 -0.01
C THR A 296 -1.23 -6.88 0.03
N ASP A 297 -1.77 -6.50 -1.12
CA ASP A 297 -3.19 -6.18 -1.32
C ASP A 297 -4.09 -7.41 -1.40
N GLU A 298 -3.55 -8.62 -1.21
CA GLU A 298 -4.32 -9.85 -1.23
C GLU A 298 -5.42 -9.84 -0.14
N GLY A 299 -6.64 -10.18 -0.55
CA GLY A 299 -7.84 -10.16 0.28
C GLY A 299 -8.62 -8.84 0.26
N VAL A 300 -8.08 -7.78 -0.37
CA VAL A 300 -8.86 -6.56 -0.63
C VAL A 300 -9.76 -6.79 -1.83
N PHE A 301 -11.04 -6.50 -1.68
CA PHE A 301 -12.04 -6.64 -2.74
C PHE A 301 -11.92 -5.49 -3.76
N VAL A 302 -11.97 -5.81 -5.05
CA VAL A 302 -11.92 -4.81 -6.13
C VAL A 302 -13.32 -4.65 -6.73
N PRO A 303 -13.95 -3.47 -6.63
CA PRO A 303 -15.35 -3.29 -7.02
C PRO A 303 -15.55 -3.07 -8.53
N VAL A 304 -14.47 -2.85 -9.28
CA VAL A 304 -14.51 -2.62 -10.74
C VAL A 304 -14.69 -3.95 -11.47
N LEU A 305 -15.94 -4.39 -11.59
CA LEU A 305 -16.31 -5.70 -12.14
C LEU A 305 -17.19 -5.55 -13.39
N PRO A 306 -16.78 -6.11 -14.55
CA PRO A 306 -17.50 -5.96 -15.82
C PRO A 306 -18.69 -6.94 -15.89
N LEU A 307 -19.72 -6.65 -15.09
CA LEU A 307 -20.86 -7.52 -14.90
C LEU A 307 -22.12 -6.94 -15.55
N PHE A 308 -22.93 -7.84 -16.08
CA PHE A 308 -24.30 -7.58 -16.49
C PHE A 308 -25.24 -8.51 -15.74
N GLU A 309 -26.51 -8.11 -15.67
CA GLU A 309 -27.57 -8.93 -15.15
C GLU A 309 -28.87 -8.68 -15.92
N ASN A 310 -29.43 -9.77 -16.46
CA ASN A 310 -30.74 -9.73 -17.03
C ASN A 310 -31.80 -9.80 -15.93
N LYS A 311 -32.45 -8.65 -15.67
CA LYS A 311 -33.49 -8.51 -14.64
C LYS A 311 -34.74 -9.36 -14.91
N GLU A 312 -34.95 -9.87 -16.12
CA GLU A 312 -36.09 -10.75 -16.43
C GLU A 312 -35.99 -12.12 -15.73
N PHE A 313 -34.77 -12.59 -15.43
CA PHE A 313 -34.56 -13.87 -14.72
C PHE A 313 -34.61 -13.74 -13.19
N GLY A 314 -34.70 -12.53 -12.64
CA GLY A 314 -34.68 -12.24 -11.20
C GLY A 314 -35.92 -11.53 -10.65
N ALA A 315 -36.94 -11.28 -11.49
CA ALA A 315 -38.10 -10.46 -11.15
C ALA A 315 -39.12 -11.11 -10.19
N GLU A 316 -38.93 -12.37 -9.78
CA GLU A 316 -39.82 -13.04 -8.80
C GLU A 316 -39.34 -12.92 -7.34
N ALA A 317 -38.11 -12.46 -7.10
CA ALA A 317 -37.68 -12.11 -5.75
C ALA A 317 -38.15 -10.69 -5.43
N GLY A 318 -38.90 -10.55 -4.33
CA GLY A 318 -39.57 -9.31 -3.94
C GLY A 318 -38.69 -8.07 -4.09
N GLN A 319 -39.29 -7.00 -4.62
CA GLN A 319 -38.75 -5.65 -4.56
C GLN A 319 -38.64 -5.21 -3.08
N GLU A 320 -37.65 -5.71 -2.36
CA GLU A 320 -37.07 -4.89 -1.30
C GLU A 320 -36.27 -3.83 -2.04
N ASP A 321 -36.83 -2.63 -2.06
CA ASP A 321 -36.18 -1.46 -2.61
C ASP A 321 -34.87 -1.28 -1.81
N PRO A 322 -33.69 -1.41 -2.41
CA PRO A 322 -32.42 -1.29 -1.70
C PRO A 322 -32.16 0.16 -1.23
N SER A 323 -33.17 1.04 -1.33
CA SER A 323 -33.23 2.38 -0.75
C SER A 323 -33.17 2.38 0.78
N ASP A 324 -33.49 1.27 1.44
CA ASP A 324 -33.34 1.11 2.91
C ASP A 324 -31.91 0.71 3.34
N PHE A 325 -30.99 0.49 2.40
CA PHE A 325 -29.60 0.20 2.73
C PHE A 325 -28.85 1.50 3.05
N GLU A 326 -28.85 1.90 4.33
CA GLU A 326 -27.93 2.93 4.81
C GLU A 326 -26.49 2.38 4.76
N PRO A 327 -25.59 2.96 3.94
CA PRO A 327 -24.23 2.51 3.88
C PRO A 327 -23.59 2.74 5.26
N LYS A 328 -23.06 1.66 5.85
CA LYS A 328 -22.33 1.70 7.14
C LYS A 328 -21.19 2.75 7.15
N TYR A 329 -20.69 3.12 5.97
CA TYR A 329 -19.68 4.14 5.78
C TYR A 329 -20.14 5.14 4.72
N PRO A 330 -20.38 6.42 5.04
CA PRO A 330 -20.76 7.42 4.05
C PRO A 330 -19.62 7.59 3.03
N ALA A 331 -19.94 7.54 1.74
CA ALA A 331 -18.96 7.75 0.69
C ALA A 331 -18.59 9.22 0.55
N LEU A 332 -17.31 9.53 0.29
CA LEU A 332 -16.89 10.91 -0.01
C LEU A 332 -17.55 11.44 -1.29
N VAL A 333 -17.80 10.54 -2.24
CA VAL A 333 -18.42 10.83 -3.53
C VAL A 333 -19.44 9.74 -3.84
N SER A 334 -20.62 10.13 -4.32
CA SER A 334 -21.68 9.25 -4.79
C SER A 334 -21.50 8.89 -6.27
N LEU A 335 -22.06 7.75 -6.66
CA LEU A 335 -22.19 7.40 -8.07
C LEU A 335 -23.41 8.10 -8.68
N PRO A 336 -23.38 8.44 -9.99
CA PRO A 336 -24.54 9.00 -10.67
C PRO A 336 -25.67 7.97 -10.72
N GLU A 337 -26.93 8.42 -10.78
CA GLU A 337 -28.06 7.49 -10.87
C GLU A 337 -28.17 6.84 -12.26
N TRP A 338 -28.42 5.52 -12.30
CA TRP A 338 -28.86 4.83 -13.51
C TRP A 338 -29.76 3.64 -13.15
N ASN A 339 -30.62 3.25 -14.09
CA ASN A 339 -31.48 2.08 -13.93
C ASN A 339 -31.72 1.31 -15.25
N LYS A 340 -30.71 1.29 -16.13
CA LYS A 340 -30.82 0.63 -17.44
C LYS A 340 -30.27 -0.79 -17.38
N SER A 341 -31.15 -1.78 -17.49
CA SER A 341 -30.76 -3.15 -17.83
C SER A 341 -29.92 -3.14 -19.13
N PRO A 342 -28.83 -3.92 -19.24
CA PRO A 342 -28.42 -5.01 -18.36
C PRO A 342 -27.40 -4.62 -17.27
N LEU A 343 -27.23 -3.32 -16.96
CA LEU A 343 -26.33 -2.91 -15.88
C LEU A 343 -26.91 -3.26 -14.50
N LEU A 344 -26.02 -3.60 -13.57
CA LEU A 344 -26.33 -3.67 -12.15
C LEU A 344 -26.84 -2.32 -11.66
N SER A 345 -27.73 -2.30 -10.67
CA SER A 345 -28.22 -1.02 -10.14
C SER A 345 -27.12 -0.28 -9.35
N VAL A 346 -27.30 1.03 -9.17
CA VAL A 346 -26.43 1.84 -8.32
C VAL A 346 -26.34 1.25 -6.90
N ALA A 347 -27.46 0.77 -6.37
CA ALA A 347 -27.51 0.18 -5.05
C ALA A 347 -26.65 -1.09 -4.95
N ASP A 348 -26.72 -1.99 -5.94
CA ASP A 348 -25.87 -3.19 -5.97
C ASP A 348 -24.38 -2.81 -6.03
N VAL A 349 -24.04 -1.80 -6.83
CA VAL A 349 -22.66 -1.31 -6.95
C VAL A 349 -22.20 -0.65 -5.64
N ASN A 350 -23.07 0.03 -4.91
CA ASN A 350 -22.76 0.56 -3.59
C ASN A 350 -22.44 -0.56 -2.58
N LEU A 351 -23.07 -1.74 -2.71
CA LEU A 351 -22.67 -2.92 -1.91
C LEU A 351 -21.23 -3.34 -2.22
N PHE A 352 -20.81 -3.30 -3.49
CA PHE A 352 -19.43 -3.62 -3.89
C PHE A 352 -18.42 -2.61 -3.34
N LEU A 353 -18.73 -1.32 -3.41
CA LEU A 353 -17.89 -0.26 -2.84
C LEU A 353 -17.79 -0.37 -1.31
N ASN A 354 -18.86 -0.76 -0.63
CA ASN A 354 -18.83 -1.01 0.81
C ASN A 354 -18.03 -2.25 1.17
N GLU A 355 -18.06 -3.29 0.35
CA GLU A 355 -17.22 -4.47 0.55
C GLU A 355 -15.73 -4.16 0.33
N GLU A 356 -15.39 -3.30 -0.63
CA GLU A 356 -14.03 -2.77 -0.77
C GLU A 356 -13.60 -2.04 0.50
N ARG A 357 -14.41 -1.10 0.99
CA ARG A 357 -14.14 -0.35 2.24
C ARG A 357 -13.93 -1.29 3.43
N ARG A 358 -14.84 -2.26 3.61
CA ARG A 358 -14.79 -3.25 4.68
C ARG A 358 -13.50 -4.07 4.62
N SER A 359 -13.16 -4.59 3.43
CA SER A 359 -11.97 -5.43 3.25
C SER A 359 -10.65 -4.62 3.36
N LEU A 360 -10.64 -3.35 2.95
CA LEU A 360 -9.55 -2.42 3.21
C LEU A 360 -9.34 -2.20 4.72
N ASP A 361 -10.41 -1.89 5.45
CA ASP A 361 -10.34 -1.63 6.89
C ASP A 361 -9.90 -2.88 7.65
N GLU A 362 -10.42 -4.05 7.28
CA GLU A 362 -9.99 -5.34 7.82
C GLU A 362 -8.49 -5.58 7.57
N LYS A 363 -7.99 -5.24 6.38
CA LYS A 363 -6.57 -5.39 6.04
C LYS A 363 -5.69 -4.46 6.87
N VAL A 364 -6.07 -3.18 6.99
CA VAL A 364 -5.37 -2.20 7.83
C VAL A 364 -5.37 -2.65 9.30
N HIS A 365 -6.50 -3.15 9.80
CA HIS A 365 -6.61 -3.67 11.16
C HIS A 365 -5.65 -4.86 11.39
N LYS A 366 -5.65 -5.85 10.50
CA LYS A 366 -4.71 -6.99 10.58
C LYS A 366 -3.25 -6.53 10.61
N ILE A 367 -2.88 -5.56 9.76
CA ILE A 367 -1.52 -5.00 9.76
C ILE A 367 -1.20 -4.39 11.12
N ASN A 368 -2.11 -3.64 11.73
CA ASN A 368 -1.92 -3.05 13.06
C ASN A 368 -1.80 -4.12 14.17
N GLU A 369 -2.50 -5.25 14.05
CA GLU A 369 -2.34 -6.37 14.99
C GLU A 369 -0.96 -7.03 14.88
N PHE A 370 -0.41 -7.16 13.67
CA PHE A 370 0.94 -7.67 13.44
C PHE A 370 2.04 -6.68 13.84
N PHE A 371 1.76 -5.37 13.77
CA PHE A 371 2.68 -4.29 14.10
C PHE A 371 2.06 -3.34 15.13
N PRO A 372 1.83 -3.81 16.38
CA PRO A 372 1.22 -2.98 17.40
C PRO A 372 2.11 -1.77 17.69
N SER A 373 1.48 -0.61 17.87
CA SER A 373 2.16 0.57 18.40
C SER A 373 2.76 0.22 19.76
N LYS A 374 4.07 0.42 19.92
CA LYS A 374 4.66 0.48 21.25
C LYS A 374 4.16 1.79 21.87
N ASP A 375 3.27 1.67 22.85
CA ASP A 375 2.79 2.79 23.68
C ASP A 375 3.96 3.58 24.30
#